data_AF-A0A6N9NYB9-F1
#
_entry.id   AF-A0A6N9NYB9-F1
#
_cell.length_a   1.000
_cell.length_b   1.000
_cell.length_c   1.000
_cell.angle_alpha   90.00
_cell.angle_beta   90.00
_cell.angle_gamma   90.00
#
_symmetry.space_group_name_H-M   'P 1'
#
loop_
_entity.id
_entity.type
_entity.pdbx_description
1 polymer ?
#
loop_
_entity_poly.entity_id
_entity_poly.type
_entity_poly.pdbx_seq_one_letter_code
_entity_poly.pdbx_strand_id
1 'polypeptide(L)'
;MNVAMIKHGNCGKVYWFEVPDHLADKVKPNARVACDTARGRKCGVVVGSVVNDADVRELMIASGATFPLRKIVGTTCDVAVDSIVIPDYMKRSRPSDDKIAKRFMEYYHTGKFSTNVVVADNNVLMDGYTAYLVAKVLKLPYLSGIKHLPKPLAENIPFA
;
A
#
# COMPACT_ATOMS: atom_id res chain seq x y z
N MET A 1 -1.68 -0.33 22.16
CA MET A 1 -1.85 -0.37 20.69
C MET A 1 -0.51 -0.01 20.06
N ASN A 2 -0.13 -0.66 18.95
CA ASN A 2 1.12 -0.35 18.28
C ASN A 2 0.94 0.85 17.33
N VAL A 3 1.93 1.73 17.27
CA VAL A 3 1.92 2.94 16.42
C VAL A 3 3.26 3.14 15.71
N ALA A 4 3.22 3.79 14.56
CA ALA A 4 4.42 4.16 13.80
C ALA A 4 4.25 5.51 13.10
N MET A 5 5.38 6.15 12.79
CA MET A 5 5.46 7.40 12.04
C MET A 5 5.73 7.14 10.56
N ILE A 6 4.91 7.71 9.68
CA ILE A 6 4.96 7.48 8.23
C ILE A 6 5.11 8.81 7.51
N LYS A 7 6.11 8.88 6.63
CA LYS A 7 6.33 9.99 5.70
C LYS A 7 5.66 9.69 4.37
N HIS A 8 4.81 10.61 3.90
CA HIS A 8 4.16 10.50 2.59
C HIS A 8 4.82 11.44 1.56
N GLY A 9 5.18 10.90 0.39
CA GLY A 9 5.75 11.66 -0.71
C GLY A 9 7.01 12.47 -0.33
N ASN A 10 7.28 13.53 -1.10
CA ASN A 10 8.46 14.38 -0.90
C ASN A 10 8.22 15.55 0.06
N CYS A 11 6.99 15.74 0.58
CA CYS A 11 6.63 16.96 1.31
C CYS A 11 7.14 17.05 2.75
N GLY A 12 8.04 16.15 3.17
CA GLY A 12 8.70 16.19 4.49
C GLY A 12 7.79 15.85 5.67
N LYS A 13 6.46 15.98 5.54
CA LYS A 13 5.50 15.75 6.62
C LYS A 13 5.41 14.28 7.00
N VAL A 14 5.38 14.05 8.30
CA VAL A 14 5.31 12.72 8.93
C VAL A 14 4.03 12.67 9.77
N TYR A 15 3.33 11.54 9.71
CA TYR A 15 2.04 11.35 10.36
C TYR A 15 2.05 10.04 11.15
N TRP A 16 1.32 10.02 12.27
CA TRP A 16 1.14 8.84 13.09
C TRP A 16 0.03 7.94 12.56
N PHE A 17 0.30 6.64 12.54
CA PHE A 17 -0.68 5.61 12.18
C PHE A 17 -0.66 4.47 13.20
N GLU A 18 -1.82 3.88 13.41
CA GLU A 18 -1.96 2.60 14.11
C GLU A 18 -1.36 1.49 13.25
N VAL A 19 -0.61 0.61 13.91
CA VAL A 19 -0.02 -0.59 13.33
C VAL A 19 -0.82 -1.80 13.82
N PRO A 20 -1.57 -2.49 12.94
CA PRO A 20 -2.21 -3.75 13.31
C PRO A 20 -1.19 -4.80 13.72
N ASP A 21 -1.52 -5.65 14.71
CA ASP A 21 -0.57 -6.62 15.27
C ASP A 21 0.01 -7.58 14.21
N HIS A 22 -0.81 -8.03 13.26
CA HIS A 22 -0.37 -8.90 12.15
C HIS A 22 0.60 -8.23 11.16
N LEU A 23 0.81 -6.91 11.26
CA LEU A 23 1.78 -6.15 10.47
C LEU A 23 2.96 -5.67 11.31
N ALA A 24 2.91 -5.74 12.65
CA ALA A 24 3.92 -5.14 13.53
C ALA A 24 5.35 -5.61 13.19
N ASP A 25 5.55 -6.91 12.95
CA ASP A 25 6.86 -7.48 12.62
C ASP A 25 7.39 -7.07 11.24
N LYS A 26 6.49 -6.65 10.35
CA LYS A 26 6.81 -6.26 8.96
C LYS A 26 7.02 -4.75 8.81
N VAL A 27 6.52 -3.96 9.76
CA VAL A 27 6.63 -2.49 9.76
C VAL A 27 7.94 -2.13 10.46
N LYS A 28 9.01 -1.94 9.68
CA LYS A 28 10.34 -1.55 10.17
C LYS A 28 10.75 -0.18 9.61
N PRO A 29 11.70 0.54 10.23
CA PRO A 29 12.25 1.76 9.64
C PRO A 29 12.66 1.55 8.17
N ASN A 30 12.36 2.54 7.32
CA ASN A 30 12.53 2.51 5.87
C ASN A 30 11.64 1.52 5.10
N ALA A 31 10.81 0.72 5.78
CA ALA A 31 9.81 -0.10 5.10
C ALA A 31 8.79 0.83 4.43
N ARG A 32 8.40 0.45 3.21
CA ARG A 32 7.32 1.13 2.50
C ARG A 32 6.00 0.47 2.88
N VAL A 33 5.03 1.28 3.25
CA VAL A 33 3.73 0.84 3.79
C VAL A 33 2.60 1.57 3.11
N ALA A 34 1.43 0.94 3.12
CA ALA A 34 0.18 1.54 2.71
C ALA A 34 -0.60 1.98 3.93
N CYS A 35 -1.02 3.23 3.95
CA CYS A 35 -1.85 3.78 5.00
C CYS A 35 -3.23 4.12 4.47
N ASP A 36 -4.27 3.88 5.27
CA ASP A 36 -5.56 4.49 5.04
C ASP A 36 -5.51 5.97 5.45
N THR A 37 -5.87 6.88 4.55
CA THR A 37 -5.85 8.33 4.82
C THR A 37 -7.21 8.94 4.55
N ALA A 38 -7.44 10.17 5.00
CA ALA A 38 -8.69 10.89 4.68
C ALA A 38 -8.94 11.05 3.16
N ARG A 39 -7.90 10.89 2.34
CA ARG A 39 -7.95 10.97 0.86
C ARG A 39 -7.81 9.59 0.21
N GLY A 40 -8.16 8.53 0.93
CA GLY A 40 -8.00 7.13 0.50
C GLY A 40 -6.61 6.57 0.79
N ARG A 41 -6.30 5.42 0.21
CA ARG A 41 -5.03 4.70 0.46
C ARG A 41 -3.83 5.44 -0.12
N LYS A 42 -2.81 5.67 0.69
CA LYS A 42 -1.56 6.31 0.26
C LYS A 42 -0.34 5.51 0.73
N CYS A 43 0.64 5.34 -0.16
CA CYS A 43 1.93 4.80 0.22
C CYS A 43 2.75 5.82 1.00
N GLY A 44 3.51 5.35 1.97
CA GLY A 44 4.50 6.13 2.70
C GLY A 44 5.69 5.26 3.08
N VAL A 45 6.66 5.90 3.71
CA VAL A 45 7.86 5.26 4.25
C VAL A 45 7.81 5.39 5.77
N VAL A 46 8.03 4.28 6.46
CA VAL A 46 8.15 4.24 7.91
C VAL A 46 9.44 4.97 8.32
N VAL A 47 9.33 5.97 9.19
CA VAL A 47 10.46 6.81 9.61
C VAL A 47 11.11 6.30 10.90
N GLY A 48 10.35 5.61 11.76
CA GLY A 48 10.82 5.12 13.06
C GLY A 48 10.29 3.73 13.39
N SER A 49 10.78 3.17 14.48
CA SER A 49 10.35 1.86 14.97
C SER A 49 8.89 1.86 15.41
N VAL A 50 8.26 0.69 15.36
CA VAL A 50 6.95 0.48 15.99
C VAL A 50 7.11 0.62 17.50
N VAL A 51 6.22 1.40 18.12
CA VAL A 51 6.22 1.68 19.56
C VAL A 51 4.82 1.51 20.12
N ASN A 52 4.70 1.32 21.44
CA ASN A 52 3.41 1.28 22.10
C ASN A 52 2.85 2.70 22.26
N ASP A 53 1.56 2.89 21.97
CA ASP A 53 0.89 4.19 22.09
C ASP A 53 0.99 4.78 23.51
N ALA A 54 0.98 3.92 24.54
CA ALA A 54 1.07 4.36 25.93
C ALA A 54 2.37 5.13 26.22
N ASP A 55 3.46 4.73 25.56
CA ASP A 55 4.79 5.30 25.78
C ASP A 55 5.01 6.62 25.02
N VAL A 56 4.24 6.87 23.96
CA VAL A 56 4.45 8.03 23.06
C VAL A 56 3.23 8.95 22.93
N ARG A 57 2.20 8.76 23.76
CA ARG A 57 0.92 9.48 23.64
C ARG A 57 1.06 10.99 23.68
N GLU A 58 1.88 11.52 24.59
CA GLU A 58 2.12 12.97 24.71
C GLU A 58 2.82 13.53 23.47
N LEU A 59 3.82 12.81 22.94
CA LEU A 59 4.54 13.17 21.72
C LEU A 59 3.60 13.18 20.50
N MET A 60 2.69 12.20 20.43
CA MET A 60 1.69 12.14 19.38
C MET A 60 0.80 13.39 19.40
N ILE A 61 0.28 13.78 20.57
CA ILE A 61 -0.54 14.98 20.75
C ILE A 61 0.25 16.24 20.36
N ALA A 62 1.48 16.38 20.87
CA ALA A 62 2.35 17.52 20.56
C ALA A 62 2.68 17.65 19.07
N SER A 63 2.76 16.52 18.34
CA SER A 63 2.97 16.49 16.90
C SER A 63 1.71 16.71 16.05
N GLY A 64 0.56 16.96 16.69
CA GLY A 64 -0.72 17.23 16.00
C GLY A 64 -1.47 15.98 15.53
N ALA A 65 -1.23 14.82 16.15
CA ALA A 65 -1.99 13.61 15.82
C ALA A 65 -3.49 13.79 16.14
N THR A 66 -4.35 13.34 15.24
CA THR A 66 -5.80 13.28 15.44
C THR A 66 -6.22 11.86 15.79
N PHE A 67 -6.96 11.71 16.89
CA PHE A 67 -7.44 10.41 17.39
C PHE A 67 -8.93 10.19 17.03
N PRO A 68 -9.35 8.95 16.75
CA PRO A 68 -8.53 7.73 16.65
C PRO A 68 -7.59 7.78 15.44
N LEU A 69 -6.41 7.18 15.58
CA LEU A 69 -5.46 7.13 14.47
C LEU A 69 -6.03 6.31 13.31
N ARG A 70 -5.64 6.67 12.10
CA ARG A 70 -5.84 5.81 10.94
C ARG A 70 -4.80 4.69 10.92
N LYS A 71 -5.05 3.65 10.14
CA LYS A 71 -4.28 2.40 10.19
C LYS A 71 -3.35 2.23 9.00
N ILE A 72 -2.24 1.54 9.24
CA ILE A 72 -1.50 0.86 8.18
C ILE A 72 -2.36 -0.32 7.70
N VAL A 73 -2.57 -0.40 6.39
CA VAL A 73 -3.42 -1.42 5.75
C VAL A 73 -2.62 -2.48 4.98
N GLY A 74 -1.30 -2.34 4.91
CA GLY A 74 -0.43 -3.32 4.28
C GLY A 74 1.00 -2.82 4.13
N THR A 75 1.90 -3.74 3.80
CA THR A 75 3.28 -3.44 3.38
C THR A 75 3.35 -3.38 1.86
N THR A 76 4.21 -2.51 1.32
CA THR A 76 4.51 -2.58 -0.11
C THR A 76 5.54 -3.67 -0.36
N CYS A 77 5.41 -4.39 -1.45
CA CYS A 77 6.39 -5.36 -1.91
C CYS A 77 6.62 -5.20 -3.41
N ASP A 78 7.78 -5.64 -3.86
CA ASP A 78 8.03 -5.85 -5.28
C ASP A 78 7.42 -7.20 -5.66
N VAL A 79 6.45 -7.16 -6.56
CA VAL A 79 5.73 -8.34 -7.07
C VAL A 79 6.27 -8.66 -8.45
N ALA A 80 6.69 -9.91 -8.67
CA ALA A 80 7.14 -10.34 -9.99
C ALA A 80 5.99 -10.22 -10.99
N VAL A 81 6.22 -9.51 -12.10
CA VAL A 81 5.15 -9.18 -13.07
C VAL A 81 4.49 -10.44 -13.60
N ASP A 82 5.28 -11.48 -13.88
CA ASP A 82 4.79 -12.75 -14.42
C ASP A 82 3.99 -13.58 -13.40
N SER A 83 4.13 -13.30 -12.11
CA SER A 83 3.38 -13.99 -11.05
C SER A 83 1.98 -13.41 -10.81
N ILE A 84 1.67 -12.24 -11.38
CA ILE A 84 0.41 -11.54 -11.14
C ILE A 84 -0.72 -12.21 -11.92
N VAL A 85 -1.74 -12.65 -11.20
CA VAL A 85 -2.96 -13.23 -11.78
C VAL A 85 -3.97 -12.12 -12.04
N ILE A 86 -4.35 -11.94 -13.31
CA ILE A 86 -5.34 -10.94 -13.71
C ILE A 86 -6.75 -11.57 -13.69
N PRO A 87 -7.70 -11.02 -12.90
CA PRO A 87 -9.08 -11.50 -12.91
C PRO A 87 -9.77 -11.31 -14.27
N ASP A 88 -10.68 -12.22 -14.62
CA ASP A 88 -11.36 -12.18 -15.92
C ASP A 88 -12.27 -10.97 -16.11
N TYR A 89 -12.82 -10.41 -15.04
CA TYR A 89 -13.57 -9.15 -15.14
C TYR A 89 -12.69 -7.98 -15.62
N MET A 90 -11.40 -7.98 -15.28
CA MET A 90 -10.45 -6.92 -15.65
C MET A 90 -9.96 -7.09 -17.10
N LYS A 91 -9.85 -8.35 -17.56
CA LYS A 91 -9.52 -8.66 -18.96
C LYS A 91 -10.64 -8.24 -19.91
N ARG A 92 -11.90 -8.32 -19.47
CA ARG A 92 -13.08 -7.97 -20.29
C ARG A 92 -13.13 -6.50 -20.68
N SER A 93 -12.65 -5.61 -19.81
CA SER A 93 -12.60 -4.17 -20.08
C SER A 93 -11.17 -3.75 -20.39
N ARG A 94 -10.82 -3.57 -21.67
CA ARG A 94 -9.54 -2.97 -22.05
C ARG A 94 -9.52 -1.49 -21.63
N PRO A 95 -8.57 -1.04 -20.80
CA PRO A 95 -8.39 0.39 -20.54
C PRO A 95 -8.15 1.15 -21.84
N SER A 96 -8.64 2.39 -21.94
CA SER A 96 -8.39 3.22 -23.13
C SER A 96 -6.90 3.43 -23.36
N ASP A 97 -6.49 3.54 -24.63
CA ASP A 97 -5.09 3.71 -25.00
C ASP A 97 -4.49 5.00 -24.39
N ASP A 98 -5.31 6.06 -24.26
CA ASP A 98 -4.91 7.30 -23.57
C ASP A 98 -4.52 7.06 -22.09
N LYS A 99 -5.26 6.23 -21.35
CA LYS A 99 -4.91 5.88 -19.97
C LYS A 99 -3.60 5.12 -19.90
N ILE A 100 -3.35 4.23 -20.85
CA ILE A 100 -2.11 3.45 -20.93
C ILE A 100 -0.94 4.38 -21.27
N ALA A 101 -1.08 5.23 -22.29
CA ALA A 101 -0.06 6.19 -22.70
C ALA A 101 0.31 7.16 -21.56
N LYS A 102 -0.70 7.68 -20.84
CA LYS A 102 -0.47 8.55 -19.69
C LYS A 102 0.31 7.85 -18.56
N ARG A 103 0.06 6.56 -18.32
CA ARG A 103 0.84 5.76 -17.35
C ARG A 103 2.25 5.46 -17.85
N PHE A 104 2.40 5.19 -19.15
CA PHE A 104 3.72 5.01 -19.75
C PHE A 104 4.59 6.26 -19.60
N MET A 105 4.07 7.43 -19.96
CA MET A 105 4.81 8.70 -19.85
C MET A 105 5.20 9.03 -18.42
N GLU A 106 4.33 8.74 -17.46
CA GLU A 106 4.65 8.88 -16.03
C GLU A 106 5.85 8.00 -15.64
N TYR A 107 5.81 6.71 -16.00
CA TYR A 107 6.91 5.81 -15.70
C TYR A 107 8.19 6.23 -16.41
N TYR A 108 8.09 6.66 -17.67
CA TYR A 108 9.22 7.14 -18.47
C TYR A 108 9.93 8.32 -17.80
N HIS A 109 9.19 9.29 -17.26
CA HIS A 109 9.77 10.47 -16.62
C HIS A 109 10.27 10.23 -15.19
N THR A 110 9.66 9.32 -14.44
CA THR A 110 9.91 9.18 -12.98
C THR A 110 10.57 7.86 -12.59
N GLY A 111 10.60 6.89 -13.49
CA GLY A 111 11.02 5.50 -13.23
C GLY A 111 10.09 4.74 -12.29
N LYS A 112 8.92 5.30 -11.92
CA LYS A 112 8.01 4.71 -10.92
C LYS A 112 6.55 4.95 -11.31
N PHE A 113 5.66 4.07 -10.88
CA PHE A 113 4.22 4.31 -10.95
C PHE A 113 3.76 5.03 -9.67
N SER A 114 3.09 6.20 -9.79
CA SER A 114 2.46 6.84 -8.62
C SER A 114 1.16 6.16 -8.21
N THR A 115 0.51 5.45 -9.14
CA THR A 115 -0.65 4.62 -8.83
C THR A 115 -0.20 3.40 -8.06
N ASN A 116 -0.81 3.20 -6.89
CA ASN A 116 -0.57 2.00 -6.11
C ASN A 116 -1.09 0.78 -6.88
N VAL A 117 -0.20 -0.12 -7.29
CA VAL A 117 -0.61 -1.45 -7.74
C VAL A 117 -1.01 -2.24 -6.51
N VAL A 118 -2.25 -2.71 -6.43
CA VAL A 118 -2.72 -3.47 -5.27
C VAL A 118 -2.89 -4.91 -5.68
N VAL A 119 -2.18 -5.80 -4.98
CA VAL A 119 -2.19 -7.23 -5.25
C VAL A 119 -2.64 -7.94 -3.97
N ALA A 120 -3.56 -8.89 -4.09
CA ALA A 120 -3.94 -9.75 -2.98
C ALA A 120 -2.83 -10.77 -2.65
N ASP A 121 -2.93 -11.45 -1.50
CA ASP A 121 -1.91 -12.41 -1.07
C ASP A 121 -1.70 -13.59 -2.03
N ASN A 122 -2.75 -13.98 -2.76
CA ASN A 122 -2.70 -15.00 -3.81
C ASN A 122 -2.20 -14.46 -5.16
N ASN A 123 -1.51 -13.33 -5.16
CA ASN A 123 -1.02 -12.60 -6.35
C ASN A 123 -2.11 -12.14 -7.33
N VAL A 124 -3.37 -12.12 -6.93
CA VAL A 124 -4.46 -11.60 -7.76
C VAL A 124 -4.42 -10.07 -7.79
N LEU A 125 -4.46 -9.48 -8.99
CA LEU A 125 -4.49 -8.03 -9.15
C LEU A 125 -5.86 -7.47 -8.72
N MET A 126 -5.84 -6.62 -7.70
CA MET A 126 -7.03 -5.94 -7.19
C MET A 126 -7.22 -4.57 -7.84
N ASP A 127 -6.12 -3.82 -8.03
CA ASP A 127 -6.12 -2.49 -8.64
C ASP A 127 -4.76 -2.18 -9.30
N GLY A 128 -4.74 -1.26 -10.27
CA GLY A 128 -3.52 -0.87 -10.99
C GLY A 128 -3.32 -1.59 -12.33
N TYR A 129 -4.38 -2.04 -12.99
CA TYR A 129 -4.29 -2.79 -14.26
C TYR A 129 -3.52 -2.06 -15.37
N THR A 130 -3.70 -0.76 -15.51
CA THR A 130 -2.95 0.03 -16.49
C THR A 130 -1.45 0.05 -16.19
N ALA A 131 -1.05 0.11 -14.92
CA ALA A 131 0.36 0.02 -14.54
C ALA A 131 0.94 -1.38 -14.83
N TYR A 132 0.17 -2.43 -14.58
CA TYR A 132 0.55 -3.80 -14.97
C TYR A 132 0.77 -3.94 -16.47
N LEU A 133 -0.15 -3.42 -17.29
CA LEU A 133 -0.01 -3.46 -18.75
C LEU A 133 1.24 -2.74 -19.23
N VAL A 134 1.51 -1.54 -18.70
CA VAL A 134 2.72 -0.77 -19.02
C VAL A 134 3.99 -1.53 -18.60
N ALA A 135 4.01 -2.13 -17.41
CA ALA A 135 5.14 -2.92 -16.95
C ALA A 135 5.41 -4.14 -17.84
N LYS A 136 4.35 -4.79 -18.34
CA LYS A 136 4.47 -5.91 -19.29
C LYS A 136 5.04 -5.46 -20.64
N VAL A 137 4.59 -4.31 -21.15
CA VAL A 137 5.13 -3.71 -22.40
C VAL A 137 6.61 -3.36 -22.24
N LEU A 138 6.99 -2.81 -21.08
CA LEU A 138 8.37 -2.46 -20.75
C LEU A 138 9.24 -3.65 -20.33
N LYS A 139 8.68 -4.85 -20.24
CA LYS A 139 9.35 -6.07 -19.77
C LYS A 139 10.02 -5.89 -18.40
N LEU A 140 9.34 -5.18 -17.49
CA LEU A 140 9.85 -5.01 -16.14
C LEU A 140 9.77 -6.34 -15.39
N PRO A 141 10.81 -6.73 -14.64
CA PRO A 141 10.78 -7.98 -13.87
C PRO A 141 9.85 -7.86 -12.66
N TYR A 142 9.74 -6.66 -12.08
CA TYR A 142 8.99 -6.41 -10.85
C TYR A 142 8.13 -5.16 -10.93
N LEU A 143 7.01 -5.19 -10.21
CA LEU A 143 6.14 -4.07 -9.93
C LEU A 143 6.11 -3.80 -8.44
N SER A 144 6.47 -2.59 -8.03
CA SER A 144 6.22 -2.16 -6.66
C SER A 144 4.71 -1.98 -6.44
N GLY A 145 4.14 -2.75 -5.54
CA GLY A 145 2.72 -2.72 -5.20
C GLY A 145 2.49 -2.83 -3.71
N ILE A 146 1.23 -2.65 -3.29
CA ILE A 146 0.75 -2.93 -1.95
C ILE A 146 0.24 -4.37 -1.95
N LYS A 147 0.81 -5.22 -1.10
CA LYS A 147 0.15 -6.49 -0.78
C LYS A 147 -0.97 -6.22 0.21
N HIS A 148 -2.19 -6.48 -0.24
CA HIS A 148 -3.34 -6.43 0.62
C HIS A 148 -3.46 -7.77 1.35
N LEU A 149 -3.07 -7.77 2.63
CA LEU A 149 -3.55 -8.78 3.56
C LEU A 149 -5.01 -8.42 3.88
N PRO A 150 -6.01 -9.19 3.44
CA PRO A 150 -7.31 -9.08 4.09
C PRO A 150 -7.11 -9.37 5.58
N LYS A 151 -7.88 -8.69 6.45
CA LYS A 151 -8.07 -9.20 7.82
C LYS A 151 -8.39 -10.70 7.69
N PRO A 152 -7.84 -11.59 8.53
CA PRO A 152 -8.41 -12.94 8.62
C PRO A 152 -9.90 -12.74 8.80
N LEU A 153 -10.69 -13.24 7.84
CA LEU A 153 -12.13 -13.33 8.01
C LEU A 153 -12.28 -14.09 9.32
N ALA A 154 -12.88 -13.43 10.32
CA ALA A 154 -13.28 -14.11 11.54
C ALA A 154 -13.96 -15.39 11.08
N GLU A 155 -13.42 -16.52 11.53
CA GLU A 155 -13.88 -17.86 11.21
C GLU A 155 -15.41 -17.82 11.23
N ASN A 156 -16.03 -18.16 10.10
CA ASN A 156 -17.47 -18.37 10.04
C ASN A 156 -17.79 -19.42 11.11
N ILE A 157 -18.25 -18.96 12.27
CA ILE A 157 -18.80 -19.80 13.31
C ILE A 157 -19.93 -20.58 12.63
N PRO A 158 -19.84 -21.91 12.52
CA PRO A 158 -20.93 -22.68 11.94
C PRO A 158 -22.15 -22.46 12.83
N PHE A 159 -23.23 -21.96 12.23
CA PHE A 159 -24.53 -21.96 12.87
C PHE A 159 -24.85 -23.40 13.28
N ALA A 160 -25.12 -23.56 14.57
CA ALA A 160 -25.70 -24.75 15.18
C ALA A 160 -27.12 -24.99 14.66
#